data_AF-A0A7H8KP99-F1
#
_entry.id   AF-A0A7H8KP99-F1
#
_cell.length_a   1.000
_cell.length_b   1.000
_cell.length_c   1.000
_cell.angle_alpha   90.00
_cell.angle_beta   90.00
_cell.angle_gamma   90.00
#
_symmetry.space_group_name_H-M   'P 1'
#
loop_
_entity.id
_entity.type
_entity.pdbx_description
1 polymer ?
#
loop_
_entity_poly.entity_id
_entity_poly.type
_entity_poly.pdbx_seq_one_letter_code
_entity_poly.pdbx_strand_id
1 'polypeptide(L)'
;MDAEVQKAVTGLDEARDRLREEVTAPLRAARSRFPEADEHHLLGSLAALVESLQELAAVAVERRSTHSTSWPAESARVHLDDAAALLREAEQRAKRNA
;
A
#
# COMPACT_ATOMS: atom_id res chain seq x y z
N MET A 1 -8.73 -23.48 0.75
CA MET A 1 -7.83 -22.34 0.50
C MET A 1 -6.41 -22.86 0.63
N ASP A 2 -5.53 -22.54 -0.32
CA ASP A 2 -4.14 -23.05 -0.34
C ASP A 2 -3.34 -22.50 0.86
N ALA A 3 -2.46 -23.31 1.45
CA ALA A 3 -1.76 -22.99 2.69
C ALA A 3 -0.82 -21.78 2.53
N GLU A 4 -0.22 -21.63 1.34
CA GLU A 4 0.61 -20.47 1.02
C GLU A 4 -0.21 -19.18 0.89
N VAL A 5 -1.39 -19.29 0.28
CA VAL A 5 -2.33 -18.16 0.14
C VAL A 5 -2.82 -17.71 1.52
N GLN A 6 -3.12 -18.67 2.40
CA GLN A 6 -3.53 -18.35 3.78
C GLN A 6 -2.40 -17.63 4.54
N LYS A 7 -1.16 -18.09 4.41
CA LYS A 7 0.01 -17.45 5.03
C LYS A 7 0.23 -16.02 4.52
N ALA A 8 0.09 -15.80 3.21
CA ALA A 8 0.22 -14.47 2.61
C ALA A 8 -0.86 -13.51 3.12
N VAL A 9 -2.12 -13.97 3.21
CA VAL A 9 -3.23 -13.17 3.74
C VAL A 9 -2.99 -12.79 5.20
N THR A 10 -2.58 -13.75 6.04
CA THR A 10 -2.27 -13.47 7.45
C THR A 10 -1.11 -12.49 7.61
N GLY A 11 -0.04 -12.63 6.83
CA GLY A 11 1.07 -11.67 6.85
C GLY A 11 0.65 -10.26 6.42
N LEU A 12 -0.30 -10.16 5.50
CA LEU A 12 -0.86 -8.88 5.05
C LEU A 12 -1.71 -8.21 6.14
N ASP A 13 -2.55 -8.98 6.83
CA ASP A 13 -3.34 -8.48 7.96
C ASP A 13 -2.42 -7.98 9.08
N GLU A 14 -1.36 -8.71 9.42
CA GLU A 14 -0.37 -8.29 10.41
C GLU A 14 0.38 -7.01 9.98
N ALA A 15 0.77 -6.91 8.71
CA ALA A 15 1.43 -5.71 8.18
C ALA A 15 0.50 -4.49 8.19
N ARG A 16 -0.79 -4.69 7.84
CA ARG A 16 -1.81 -3.65 7.93
C ARG A 16 -2.00 -3.19 9.37
N ASP A 17 -2.07 -4.13 10.31
CA ASP A 17 -2.30 -3.82 11.71
C ASP A 17 -1.10 -3.07 12.30
N ARG A 18 0.14 -3.47 11.97
CA ARG A 18 1.34 -2.71 12.31
C ARG A 18 1.35 -1.30 11.71
N LEU A 19 1.02 -1.15 10.43
CA LEU A 19 0.92 0.18 9.81
C LEU A 19 -0.14 1.05 10.51
N ARG A 20 -1.25 0.44 10.94
CA ARG A 20 -2.31 1.14 11.63
C ARG A 20 -1.88 1.60 13.02
N GLU A 21 -1.19 0.75 13.77
CA GLU A 21 -0.76 1.03 15.14
C GLU A 21 0.49 1.90 15.23
N GLU A 22 1.49 1.67 14.38
CA GLU A 22 2.80 2.31 14.46
C GLU A 22 2.88 3.61 13.67
N VAL A 23 2.08 3.74 12.61
CA VAL A 23 2.13 4.90 11.71
C VAL A 23 0.83 5.70 11.80
N THR A 24 -0.30 5.06 11.54
CA THR A 24 -1.59 5.78 11.36
C THR A 24 -2.18 6.30 12.66
N ALA A 25 -2.10 5.52 13.75
CA ALA A 25 -2.62 5.92 15.06
C ALA A 25 -1.81 7.08 15.69
N PRO A 26 -0.47 7.07 15.67
CA PRO A 26 0.34 8.22 16.06
C PRO A 26 0.08 9.45 15.19
N LEU A 27 -0.08 9.28 13.87
CA LEU A 27 -0.43 10.36 12.95
C LEU A 27 -1.80 10.99 13.26
N ARG A 28 -2.80 10.18 13.65
CA ARG A 28 -4.11 10.71 14.09
C ARG A 28 -4.05 11.41 15.44
N ALA A 29 -3.22 10.89 16.35
CA ALA A 29 -3.06 11.44 17.69
C ALA A 29 -2.25 12.75 17.68
N ALA A 30 -1.25 12.84 16.80
CA ALA A 30 -0.47 14.03 16.52
C ALA A 30 -1.30 15.00 15.67
N ARG A 31 -2.11 15.83 16.33
CA ARG A 31 -2.82 16.95 15.69
C ARG A 31 -1.87 18.07 15.23
N SER A 32 -0.56 17.96 15.50
CA SER A 32 0.48 18.89 15.06
C SER A 32 1.06 18.46 13.71
N ARG A 33 1.35 19.46 12.88
CA ARG A 33 2.07 19.38 11.61
C ARG A 33 3.24 18.41 11.74
N PHE A 34 3.20 17.32 10.97
CA PHE A 34 4.35 16.43 10.82
C PHE A 34 5.55 17.29 10.39
N PRO A 35 6.77 17.07 10.91
CA PRO A 35 7.93 17.81 10.44
C PRO A 35 8.04 17.62 8.92
N GLU A 36 8.05 18.71 8.16
CA GLU A 36 8.14 18.67 6.69
C GLU A 36 9.39 17.87 6.24
N ALA A 37 10.44 17.87 7.07
CA ALA A 37 11.64 17.06 6.89
C ALA A 37 11.38 15.54 6.82
N ASP A 38 10.34 15.02 7.49
CA ASP A 38 10.04 13.58 7.58
C ASP A 38 8.87 13.14 6.67
N GLU A 39 8.17 14.10 6.04
CA GLU A 39 7.00 13.84 5.20
C GLU A 39 7.33 12.90 4.03
N HIS A 40 8.52 13.02 3.46
CA HIS A 40 8.94 12.14 2.37
C HIS A 40 9.15 10.68 2.80
N HIS A 41 9.63 10.43 4.02
CA HIS A 41 9.79 9.05 4.52
C HIS A 41 8.44 8.36 4.69
N LEU A 42 7.44 9.11 5.18
CA LEU A 42 6.07 8.62 5.31
C LEU A 42 5.44 8.33 3.94
N LEU A 43 5.53 9.27 3.01
CA LEU A 43 4.98 9.12 1.65
C LEU A 43 5.65 7.96 0.90
N GLY A 44 6.97 7.80 1.03
CA GLY A 44 7.70 6.67 0.47
C GLY A 44 7.31 5.32 1.08
N SER A 45 7.06 5.27 2.39
CA SER A 45 6.60 4.04 3.07
C SER A 45 5.18 3.65 2.64
N LEU A 46 4.29 4.64 2.46
CA LEU A 46 2.94 4.41 1.93
C LEU A 46 2.99 3.95 0.47
N ALA A 47 3.85 4.56 -0.36
CA ALA A 47 4.04 4.15 -1.75
C ALA A 47 4.48 2.68 -1.85
N ALA A 48 5.49 2.29 -1.06
CA ALA A 48 6.01 0.91 -1.05
C ALA A 48 4.95 -0.12 -0.63
N LEU A 49 4.06 0.22 0.31
CA LEU A 49 2.95 -0.64 0.70
C LEU A 49 1.94 -0.81 -0.45
N VAL A 50 1.59 0.28 -1.14
CA VAL A 50 0.65 0.23 -2.27
C VAL A 50 1.23 -0.55 -3.44
N GLU A 51 2.53 -0.39 -3.74
CA GLU A 51 3.26 -1.19 -4.73
C GLU A 51 3.21 -2.69 -4.37
N SER A 52 3.44 -3.04 -3.11
CA SER A 52 3.36 -4.44 -2.64
C SER A 52 1.95 -5.03 -2.80
N LEU A 53 0.90 -4.22 -2.57
CA LEU A 53 -0.50 -4.64 -2.79
C LEU A 53 -0.81 -4.81 -4.28
N GLN A 54 -0.25 -3.96 -5.14
CA GLN A 54 -0.39 -4.04 -6.58
C GLN A 54 0.23 -5.35 -7.12
N GLU A 55 1.43 -5.71 -6.67
CA GLU A 55 2.09 -6.96 -7.03
C GLU A 55 1.23 -8.18 -6.64
N LEU A 56 0.66 -8.18 -5.43
CA LEU A 56 -0.26 -9.23 -4.99
C LEU A 56 -1.52 -9.30 -5.85
N ALA A 57 -2.09 -8.17 -6.24
CA ALA A 57 -3.24 -8.11 -7.14
C ALA A 57 -2.89 -8.67 -8.53
N ALA A 58 -1.70 -8.35 -9.06
CA ALA A 58 -1.22 -8.89 -10.34
C ALA A 58 -1.05 -10.41 -10.28
N VAL A 59 -0.41 -10.94 -9.25
CA VAL A 59 -0.27 -12.40 -9.05
C VAL A 59 -1.65 -13.07 -8.92
N ALA A 60 -2.61 -12.41 -8.27
CA ALA A 60 -3.98 -12.91 -8.17
C ALA A 60 -4.72 -12.91 -9.51
N VAL A 61 -4.44 -11.97 -10.41
CA VAL A 61 -4.95 -11.97 -11.79
C VAL A 61 -4.32 -13.12 -12.58
N GLU A 62 -3.00 -13.29 -12.53
CA GLU A 62 -2.25 -14.31 -13.28
C GLU A 62 -2.62 -15.74 -12.86
N ARG A 63 -2.85 -15.98 -11.57
CA ARG A 63 -3.16 -17.33 -11.05
C ARG A 63 -4.62 -17.75 -11.19
N ARG A 64 -5.52 -16.90 -11.69
CA ARG A 64 -6.97 -17.21 -11.74
C ARG A 64 -7.47 -17.60 -13.13
N SER A 65 -8.23 -18.69 -13.17
CA SER A 65 -8.85 -19.29 -14.35
C SER A 65 -10.33 -18.93 -14.56
N THR A 66 -10.96 -18.16 -13.65
CA THR A 66 -12.39 -17.82 -13.70
C THR A 66 -12.67 -16.32 -13.84
N HIS A 67 -13.44 -15.97 -14.88
CA HIS A 67 -13.80 -14.59 -15.29
C HIS A 67 -14.48 -13.74 -14.21
N SER A 68 -15.22 -14.34 -13.26
CA SER A 68 -15.98 -13.58 -12.25
C SER A 68 -15.11 -12.80 -11.25
N THR A 69 -13.83 -13.17 -11.15
CA THR A 69 -12.90 -12.57 -10.20
C THR A 69 -11.68 -11.91 -10.85
N SER A 70 -11.52 -12.04 -12.17
CA SER A 70 -10.45 -11.36 -12.90
C SER A 70 -10.69 -9.86 -12.98
N TRP A 71 -11.93 -9.44 -13.25
CA TRP A 71 -12.28 -8.03 -13.40
C TRP A 71 -12.08 -7.20 -12.10
N PRO A 72 -12.53 -7.66 -10.92
CA PRO A 72 -12.28 -6.96 -9.67
C PRO A 72 -10.79 -6.89 -9.28
N ALA A 73 -10.03 -7.96 -9.55
CA ALA A 73 -8.60 -7.99 -9.26
C ALA A 73 -7.80 -7.08 -10.21
N GLU A 74 -8.16 -7.02 -11.48
CA GLU A 74 -7.57 -6.10 -12.45
C GLU A 74 -7.89 -4.65 -12.12
N SER A 75 -9.12 -4.34 -11.74
CA SER A 75 -9.51 -3.00 -11.27
C SER A 75 -8.74 -2.61 -10.01
N ALA A 76 -8.58 -3.51 -9.05
CA ALA A 76 -7.77 -3.27 -7.86
C ALA A 76 -6.30 -3.00 -8.22
N ARG A 77 -5.72 -3.78 -9.15
CA ARG A 77 -4.35 -3.58 -9.64
C ARG A 77 -4.15 -2.18 -10.22
N VAL A 78 -5.07 -1.72 -11.07
CA VAL A 78 -5.01 -0.38 -11.68
C VAL A 78 -5.12 0.72 -10.62
N HIS A 79 -6.08 0.62 -9.70
CA HIS A 79 -6.23 1.63 -8.65
C HIS A 79 -5.02 1.70 -7.70
N LEU A 80 -4.37 0.57 -7.44
CA LEU A 80 -3.15 0.53 -6.64
C LEU A 80 -1.97 1.13 -7.40
N ASP A 81 -1.85 0.90 -8.72
CA ASP A 81 -0.83 1.54 -9.57
C ASP A 81 -0.93 3.07 -9.52
N ASP A 82 -2.14 3.59 -9.76
CA ASP A 82 -2.41 5.03 -9.74
C ASP A 82 -2.09 5.64 -8.37
N ALA A 83 -2.48 4.96 -7.29
CA ALA A 83 -2.22 5.42 -5.93
C ALA A 83 -0.72 5.40 -5.58
N ALA A 84 0.02 4.37 -5.99
CA ALA A 84 1.47 4.30 -5.81
C ALA A 84 2.17 5.45 -6.55
N ALA A 85 1.79 5.69 -7.81
CA ALA A 85 2.34 6.79 -8.62
C ALA A 85 2.11 8.16 -7.95
N LEU A 86 0.90 8.42 -7.45
CA LEU A 86 0.59 9.66 -6.74
C LEU A 86 1.41 9.83 -5.45
N LEU A 87 1.58 8.75 -4.67
CA LEU A 87 2.37 8.78 -3.44
C LEU A 87 3.86 8.99 -3.72
N ARG A 88 4.41 8.39 -4.78
CA ARG A 88 5.79 8.63 -5.24
C ARG A 88 5.99 10.06 -5.72
N GLU A 89 5.03 10.62 -6.45
CA GLU A 89 5.12 12.00 -6.89
C GLU A 89 5.11 12.96 -5.69
N ALA A 90 4.23 12.71 -4.71
CA ALA A 90 4.18 13.47 -3.47
C ALA A 90 5.48 13.34 -2.66
N GLU A 91 6.03 12.11 -2.52
CA GLU A 91 7.32 11.85 -1.88
C GLU A 91 8.42 12.70 -2.52
N GLN A 92 8.52 12.68 -3.86
CA GLN A 92 9.55 13.43 -4.57
C GLN A 92 9.38 14.94 -4.42
N ARG A 93 8.14 15.45 -4.37
CA ARG A 93 7.87 16.87 -4.10
C ARG A 93 8.30 17.24 -2.68
N ALA A 94 7.97 16.42 -1.69
CA ALA A 94 8.40 16.63 -0.30
C ALA A 94 9.93 16.63 -0.17
N LYS A 95 10.64 15.69 -0.82
CA LYS A 95 12.11 15.65 -0.84
C LYS A 95 12.77 16.91 -1.41
N ARG A 96 12.13 17.58 -2.38
CA ARG A 96 12.67 18.80 -3.00
C ARG A 96 12.44 20.06 -2.17
N ASN A 97 11.47 20.01 -1.25
CA ASN A 97 11.05 21.15 -0.44
C ASN A 97 11.60 21.11 0.99
N ALA A 98 12.21 19.99 1.40
CA ALA A 98 12.93 19.80 2.66
C ALA A 98 14.39 20.28 2.56
#